data_AF-A0A147JWL7-F1
#
_entry.id   AF-A0A147JWL7-F1
#
_cell.length_a   1.000
_cell.length_b   1.000
_cell.length_c   1.000
_cell.angle_alpha   90.00
_cell.angle_beta   90.00
_cell.angle_gamma   90.00
#
_symmetry.space_group_name_H-M   'P 1'
#
loop_
_entity.id
_entity.type
_entity.pdbx_description
1 polymer ?
#
loop_
_entity_poly.entity_id
_entity_poly.type
_entity_poly.pdbx_seq_one_letter_code
_entity_poly.pdbx_strand_id
1 'polypeptide(L)'
;MEPGSTIAITKTWRPDHLDRIGEAVRASRRPRVLLVALDDVSADLALVRQYGLDELGMISRPWAGKRYSVERESDERKFFHKLAAAMNDIISRERIRAAIVAGPGFTKDAFTAFLREKYPELISKVRRDNISSGGRAGLYEIVRRGMVERVSREDRISFETSMMERLMTEIAKEGLATYGRADVERAASLGAIEKLLVADELLRQREAGIEKVLERVRRTRGQVIVVSTDYDTGKQLLALGGMAALLRFKA
;
A
#
# COMPACT_ATOMS: atom_id res chain seq x y z
N MET A 1 9.43 16.26 15.25
CA MET A 1 8.16 15.69 15.76
C MET A 1 8.36 14.20 15.82
N GLU A 2 8.14 13.58 16.98
CA GLU A 2 8.22 12.13 17.10
C GLU A 2 6.89 11.48 16.68
N PRO A 3 6.92 10.35 15.96
CA PRO A 3 5.71 9.58 15.67
C PRO A 3 4.92 9.26 16.95
N GLY A 4 3.62 9.54 16.96
CA GLY A 4 2.74 9.29 18.12
C GLY A 4 2.63 10.43 19.13
N SER A 5 3.43 11.49 19.00
CA SER A 5 3.29 12.68 19.85
C SER A 5 2.00 13.46 19.53
N THR A 6 1.29 13.91 20.57
CA THR A 6 0.13 14.81 20.41
C THR A 6 0.63 16.24 20.34
N ILE A 7 0.16 17.00 19.33
CA ILE A 7 0.58 18.37 19.09
C ILE A 7 -0.67 19.25 18.99
N ALA A 8 -0.65 20.38 19.70
CA ALA A 8 -1.64 21.45 19.55
C ALA A 8 -1.05 22.57 18.70
N ILE A 9 -1.78 23.02 17.68
CA ILE A 9 -1.38 24.13 16.80
C ILE A 9 -2.43 25.22 16.89
N THR A 10 -2.02 26.41 17.34
CA THR A 10 -2.85 27.62 17.34
C THR A 10 -2.44 28.51 16.18
N LYS A 11 -3.35 28.72 15.23
CA LYS A 11 -3.18 29.68 14.12
C LYS A 11 -4.55 30.08 13.55
N THR A 12 -4.56 31.08 12.68
CA THR A 12 -5.73 31.36 11.84
C THR A 12 -5.88 30.28 10.76
N TRP A 13 -6.94 29.50 10.86
CA TRP A 13 -7.24 28.42 9.92
C TRP A 13 -8.04 28.97 8.73
N ARG A 14 -7.57 28.65 7.52
CA ARG A 14 -8.30 28.92 6.27
C ARG A 14 -8.99 27.63 5.81
N PRO A 15 -10.04 27.71 4.98
CA PRO A 15 -10.73 26.52 4.46
C PRO A 15 -9.77 25.50 3.81
N ASP A 16 -8.82 25.95 2.99
CA ASP A 16 -7.82 25.09 2.34
C ASP A 16 -6.92 24.33 3.33
N HIS A 17 -6.62 24.94 4.48
CA HIS A 17 -5.86 24.28 5.53
C HIS A 17 -6.66 23.16 6.20
N LEU A 18 -7.95 23.39 6.44
CA LEU A 18 -8.85 22.42 7.06
C LEU A 18 -9.12 21.25 6.11
N ASP A 19 -9.32 21.53 4.83
CA ASP A 19 -9.49 20.51 3.79
C ASP A 19 -8.27 19.59 3.73
N ARG A 20 -7.06 20.18 3.76
CA ARG A 20 -5.80 19.41 3.77
C ARG A 20 -5.64 18.53 5.01
N ILE A 21 -6.06 19.00 6.18
CA ILE A 21 -6.09 18.17 7.40
C ILE A 21 -7.12 17.05 7.24
N GLY A 22 -8.32 17.37 6.75
CA GLY A 22 -9.37 16.38 6.49
C GLY A 22 -8.93 15.30 5.51
N GLU A 23 -8.19 15.67 4.47
CA GLU A 23 -7.55 14.73 3.54
C GLU A 23 -6.51 13.85 4.23
N ALA A 24 -5.64 14.43 5.07
CA ALA A 24 -4.65 13.68 5.83
C ALA A 24 -5.30 12.68 6.81
N VAL A 25 -6.38 13.08 7.49
CA VAL A 25 -7.17 12.20 8.37
C VAL A 25 -7.85 11.08 7.57
N ARG A 26 -8.44 11.37 6.42
CA ARG A 26 -9.03 10.34 5.56
C ARG A 26 -7.98 9.38 5.03
N ALA A 27 -6.79 9.87 4.69
CA ALA A 27 -5.68 9.06 4.25
C ALA A 27 -5.13 8.16 5.37
N SER A 28 -5.08 8.64 6.61
CA SER A 28 -4.58 7.88 7.76
C SER A 28 -5.47 6.70 8.14
N ARG A 29 -6.77 6.80 7.83
CA ARG A 29 -7.74 5.72 7.97
C ARG A 29 -7.58 4.63 6.93
N ARG A 30 -6.88 4.86 5.82
CA ARG A 30 -6.71 3.82 4.79
C ARG A 30 -5.77 2.71 5.32
N PRO A 31 -6.23 1.45 5.34
CA PRO A 31 -5.39 0.36 5.79
C PRO A 31 -4.26 0.11 4.79
N ARG A 32 -3.07 -0.14 5.34
CA ARG A 32 -1.83 -0.34 4.56
C ARG A 32 -1.63 -1.80 4.23
N VAL A 33 -1.89 -2.67 5.20
CA VAL A 33 -1.58 -4.10 5.13
C VAL A 33 -2.62 -4.88 5.92
N LEU A 34 -3.08 -6.00 5.36
CA LEU A 34 -3.87 -7.01 6.08
C LEU A 34 -2.90 -7.98 6.78
N LEU A 35 -3.05 -8.21 8.08
CA LEU A 35 -2.31 -9.20 8.83
C LEU A 35 -3.18 -10.43 9.07
N VAL A 36 -2.56 -11.59 8.96
CA VAL A 36 -3.14 -12.88 9.30
C VAL A 36 -2.16 -13.63 10.18
N ALA A 37 -2.52 -13.84 11.45
CA ALA A 37 -1.81 -14.75 12.34
C ALA A 37 -2.53 -16.11 12.29
N LEU A 38 -1.89 -17.07 11.63
CA LEU A 38 -2.44 -18.38 11.31
C LEU A 38 -1.76 -19.46 12.15
N ASP A 39 -2.54 -20.27 12.83
CA ASP A 39 -2.11 -21.50 13.47
C ASP A 39 -2.96 -22.71 13.01
N ASP A 40 -2.78 -23.85 13.66
CA ASP A 40 -3.41 -25.12 13.27
C ASP A 40 -4.93 -25.13 13.50
N VAL A 41 -5.44 -24.22 14.32
CA VAL A 41 -6.82 -24.22 14.81
C VAL A 41 -7.58 -22.94 14.48
N SER A 42 -6.89 -21.86 14.09
CA SER A 42 -7.47 -20.55 13.88
C SER A 42 -6.61 -19.62 13.02
N ALA A 43 -7.26 -18.62 12.47
CA ALA A 43 -6.63 -17.49 11.80
C ALA A 43 -7.22 -16.18 12.35
N ASP A 44 -6.38 -15.35 12.94
CA ASP A 44 -6.74 -14.03 13.43
C ASP A 44 -6.37 -12.99 12.38
N LEU A 45 -7.29 -12.08 12.09
CA LEU A 45 -7.14 -11.07 11.06
C LEU A 45 -7.14 -9.67 11.68
N ALA A 46 -6.26 -8.80 11.18
CA ALA A 46 -6.24 -7.39 11.56
C ALA A 46 -5.74 -6.49 10.42
N LEU A 47 -6.14 -5.22 10.46
CA LEU A 47 -5.69 -4.20 9.52
C LEU A 47 -4.70 -3.27 10.19
N VAL A 48 -3.56 -3.04 9.54
CA VAL A 48 -2.65 -1.99 9.98
C VAL A 48 -3.04 -0.68 9.32
N ARG A 49 -3.40 0.30 10.14
CA ARG A 49 -3.69 1.68 9.75
C ARG A 49 -2.57 2.61 10.27
N GLN A 50 -2.54 3.87 9.83
CA GLN A 50 -1.48 4.78 10.28
C GLN A 50 -1.50 5.06 11.80
N TYR A 51 -2.66 4.90 12.45
CA TYR A 51 -2.85 5.15 13.87
C TYR A 51 -2.78 3.89 14.75
N GLY A 52 -2.63 2.69 14.17
CA GLY A 52 -2.57 1.46 14.94
C GLY A 52 -3.12 0.24 14.22
N LEU A 53 -3.30 -0.83 15.02
CA LEU A 53 -3.81 -2.12 14.58
C LEU A 53 -5.32 -2.20 14.87
N ASP A 54 -6.10 -2.57 13.85
CA ASP A 54 -7.56 -2.71 13.91
C ASP A 54 -7.92 -4.20 13.74
N GLU A 55 -8.28 -4.86 14.84
CA GLU A 55 -8.54 -6.30 14.88
C GLU A 55 -9.92 -6.62 14.28
N LEU A 56 -9.96 -7.45 13.22
CA LEU A 56 -11.18 -7.79 12.50
C LEU A 56 -11.90 -9.02 13.07
N GLY A 57 -11.16 -9.89 13.76
CA GLY A 57 -11.68 -11.09 14.39
C GLY A 57 -10.92 -12.37 14.01
N MET A 58 -11.48 -13.51 14.41
CA MET A 58 -10.88 -14.83 14.28
C MET A 58 -11.75 -15.75 13.43
N ILE A 59 -11.12 -16.53 12.55
CA ILE A 59 -11.74 -17.65 11.83
C ILE A 59 -11.20 -18.94 12.45
N SER A 60 -12.05 -19.72 13.10
CA SER A 60 -11.66 -21.02 13.65
C SER A 60 -11.79 -22.14 12.62
N ARG A 61 -10.88 -23.11 12.69
CA ARG A 61 -10.97 -24.38 11.98
C ARG A 61 -11.92 -25.32 12.76
N PRO A 62 -12.93 -25.91 12.09
CA PRO A 62 -13.74 -26.95 12.73
C PRO A 62 -12.84 -28.13 13.15
N TRP A 63 -12.89 -28.51 14.42
CA TRP A 63 -12.10 -29.64 14.93
C TRP A 63 -12.94 -30.93 14.91
N ALA A 64 -12.75 -31.78 13.89
CA ALA A 64 -13.15 -33.18 13.97
C ALA A 64 -12.13 -33.96 14.81
N GLY A 65 -12.60 -34.74 15.79
CA GLY A 65 -11.75 -35.46 16.75
C GLY A 65 -10.69 -36.40 16.13
N LYS A 66 -9.78 -36.91 16.96
CA LYS A 66 -8.57 -37.70 16.61
C LYS A 66 -8.79 -39.02 15.81
N ARG A 67 -9.99 -39.34 15.31
CA ARG A 67 -10.31 -40.68 14.78
C ARG A 67 -10.31 -40.85 13.26
N TYR A 68 -10.27 -39.80 12.45
CA TYR A 68 -10.26 -39.94 10.97
C TYR A 68 -9.29 -38.95 10.29
N SER A 69 -8.25 -39.48 9.63
CA SER A 69 -7.23 -38.69 8.92
C SER A 69 -7.76 -38.01 7.66
N VAL A 70 -8.69 -38.65 6.94
CA VAL A 70 -9.29 -38.12 5.70
C VAL A 70 -10.21 -36.91 5.96
N GLU A 71 -10.95 -36.92 7.07
CA GLU A 71 -11.82 -35.81 7.46
C GLU A 71 -11.00 -34.54 7.78
N ARG A 72 -9.80 -34.72 8.37
CA ARG A 72 -8.91 -33.59 8.71
C ARG A 72 -8.41 -32.82 7.50
N GLU A 73 -8.01 -33.51 6.43
CA GLU A 73 -7.54 -32.83 5.20
C GLU A 73 -8.69 -32.09 4.52
N SER A 74 -9.89 -32.68 4.51
CA SER A 74 -11.10 -32.01 4.01
C SER A 74 -11.41 -30.74 4.79
N ASP A 75 -11.35 -30.80 6.13
CA ASP A 75 -11.64 -29.66 6.99
C ASP A 75 -10.58 -28.57 6.93
N GLU A 76 -9.31 -28.93 6.73
CA GLU A 76 -8.24 -27.96 6.46
C GLU A 76 -8.49 -27.20 5.17
N ARG A 77 -8.78 -27.91 4.07
CA ARG A 77 -9.06 -27.27 2.78
C ARG A 77 -10.28 -26.34 2.86
N LYS A 78 -11.36 -26.76 3.55
CA LYS A 78 -12.53 -25.90 3.80
C LYS A 78 -12.15 -24.65 4.59
N PHE A 79 -11.34 -24.81 5.63
CA PHE A 79 -10.84 -23.69 6.42
C PHE A 79 -9.99 -22.72 5.58
N PHE A 80 -9.09 -23.23 4.74
CA PHE A 80 -8.30 -22.42 3.83
C PHE A 80 -9.14 -21.69 2.79
N HIS A 81 -10.16 -22.34 2.21
CA HIS A 81 -11.12 -21.66 1.33
C HIS A 81 -11.83 -20.52 2.05
N LYS A 82 -12.31 -20.74 3.28
CA LYS A 82 -12.98 -19.71 4.08
C LYS A 82 -12.06 -18.53 4.38
N LEU A 83 -10.82 -18.81 4.77
CA LEU A 83 -9.81 -17.78 5.04
C LEU A 83 -9.46 -17.00 3.77
N ALA A 84 -9.21 -17.68 2.65
CA ALA A 84 -8.91 -17.03 1.37
C ALA A 84 -10.05 -16.13 0.89
N ALA A 85 -11.30 -16.59 1.02
CA ALA A 85 -12.47 -15.79 0.68
C ALA A 85 -12.59 -14.54 1.57
N ALA A 86 -12.40 -14.68 2.88
CA ALA A 86 -12.42 -13.55 3.80
C ALA A 86 -11.30 -12.55 3.50
N MET A 87 -10.07 -13.03 3.24
CA MET A 87 -8.95 -12.17 2.85
C MET A 87 -9.27 -11.39 1.57
N ASN A 88 -9.83 -12.05 0.56
CA ASN A 88 -10.12 -11.41 -0.72
C ASN A 88 -11.23 -10.34 -0.61
N ASP A 89 -12.27 -10.61 0.19
CA ASP A 89 -13.33 -9.63 0.50
C ASP A 89 -12.74 -8.39 1.18
N ILE A 90 -11.95 -8.60 2.25
CA ILE A 90 -11.32 -7.50 3.00
C ILE A 90 -10.38 -6.70 2.09
N ILE A 91 -9.51 -7.37 1.33
CA ILE A 91 -8.56 -6.73 0.41
C ILE A 91 -9.28 -5.87 -0.62
N SER A 92 -10.38 -6.38 -1.18
CA SER A 92 -11.13 -5.67 -2.22
C SER A 92 -11.91 -4.49 -1.65
N ARG A 93 -12.63 -4.69 -0.53
CA ARG A 93 -13.42 -3.66 0.13
C ARG A 93 -12.56 -2.50 0.63
N GLU A 94 -11.43 -2.83 1.25
CA GLU A 94 -10.53 -1.85 1.86
C GLU A 94 -9.45 -1.33 0.88
N ARG A 95 -9.39 -1.88 -0.34
CA ARG A 95 -8.42 -1.56 -1.40
C ARG A 95 -6.96 -1.72 -0.95
N ILE A 96 -6.70 -2.80 -0.23
CA ILE A 96 -5.38 -3.13 0.31
C ILE A 96 -4.53 -3.75 -0.80
N ARG A 97 -3.25 -3.39 -0.88
CA ARG A 97 -2.34 -3.91 -1.92
C ARG A 97 -1.48 -5.08 -1.46
N ALA A 98 -1.26 -5.22 -0.15
CA ALA A 98 -0.44 -6.28 0.42
C ALA A 98 -1.05 -6.90 1.68
N ALA A 99 -0.81 -8.18 1.88
CA ALA A 99 -1.18 -8.93 3.08
C ALA A 99 0.04 -9.69 3.63
N ILE A 100 0.11 -9.85 4.95
CA ILE A 100 1.11 -10.68 5.62
C ILE A 100 0.39 -11.88 6.23
N VAL A 101 0.83 -13.07 5.87
CA VAL A 101 0.40 -14.32 6.52
C VAL A 101 1.56 -14.85 7.32
N ALA A 102 1.37 -14.93 8.63
CA ALA A 102 2.38 -15.41 9.55
C ALA A 102 1.82 -16.51 10.43
N GLY A 103 2.63 -17.50 10.78
CA GLY A 103 2.21 -18.59 11.65
C GLY A 103 3.38 -19.38 12.23
N PRO A 104 3.21 -20.01 13.41
CA PRO A 104 4.14 -21.03 13.87
C PRO A 104 4.06 -22.28 12.97
N GLY A 105 5.15 -23.04 12.89
CA GLY A 105 5.16 -24.32 12.16
C GLY A 105 4.90 -24.19 10.65
N PHE A 106 4.23 -25.19 10.09
CA PHE A 106 4.10 -25.40 8.63
C PHE A 106 2.73 -24.99 8.06
N THR A 107 1.75 -24.66 8.90
CA THR A 107 0.37 -24.39 8.46
C THR A 107 0.28 -23.19 7.51
N LYS A 108 1.09 -22.16 7.75
CA LYS A 108 1.24 -21.03 6.79
C LYS A 108 1.82 -21.44 5.44
N ASP A 109 2.69 -22.44 5.41
CA ASP A 109 3.34 -22.91 4.18
C ASP A 109 2.35 -23.72 3.36
N ALA A 110 1.59 -24.59 4.03
CA ALA A 110 0.46 -25.30 3.44
C ALA A 110 -0.58 -24.33 2.88
N PHE A 111 -0.97 -23.30 3.65
CA PHE A 111 -1.91 -22.29 3.18
C PHE A 111 -1.36 -21.49 1.98
N THR A 112 -0.08 -21.11 2.01
CA THR A 112 0.56 -20.39 0.89
C THR A 112 0.62 -21.25 -0.37
N ALA A 113 0.90 -22.55 -0.25
CA ALA A 113 0.88 -23.49 -1.37
C ALA A 113 -0.55 -23.64 -1.93
N PHE A 114 -1.53 -23.79 -1.05
CA PHE A 114 -2.95 -23.82 -1.41
C PHE A 114 -3.40 -22.55 -2.16
N LEU A 115 -2.98 -21.36 -1.70
CA LEU A 115 -3.27 -20.10 -2.38
C LEU A 115 -2.62 -20.04 -3.77
N ARG A 116 -1.40 -20.57 -3.97
CA ARG A 116 -0.81 -20.64 -5.31
C ARG A 116 -1.63 -21.48 -6.28
N GLU A 117 -2.17 -22.59 -5.80
CA GLU A 117 -2.93 -23.51 -6.64
C GLU A 117 -4.34 -22.96 -6.95
N LYS A 118 -5.03 -22.41 -5.95
CA LYS A 118 -6.46 -22.06 -6.06
C LYS A 118 -6.76 -20.57 -6.20
N TYR A 119 -5.84 -19.70 -5.77
CA TYR A 119 -6.04 -18.24 -5.69
C TYR A 119 -4.79 -17.46 -6.15
N PRO A 120 -4.36 -17.61 -7.43
CA PRO A 120 -3.12 -17.04 -7.96
C PRO A 120 -3.06 -15.50 -7.85
N GLU A 121 -4.20 -14.83 -7.97
CA GLU A 121 -4.28 -13.38 -7.80
C GLU A 121 -4.05 -12.94 -6.35
N LEU A 122 -4.59 -13.68 -5.38
CA LEU A 122 -4.47 -13.37 -3.96
C LEU A 122 -3.02 -13.59 -3.48
N ILE A 123 -2.39 -14.70 -3.89
CA ILE A 123 -1.03 -15.01 -3.43
C ILE A 123 0.00 -13.95 -3.85
N SER A 124 -0.20 -13.28 -5.00
CA SER A 124 0.68 -12.20 -5.45
C SER A 124 0.83 -11.06 -4.43
N LYS A 125 -0.23 -10.83 -3.64
CA LYS A 125 -0.32 -9.80 -2.60
C LYS A 125 0.17 -10.29 -1.24
N VAL A 126 0.34 -11.60 -1.06
CA VAL A 126 0.70 -12.21 0.22
C VAL A 126 2.22 -12.24 0.40
N ARG A 127 2.67 -11.87 1.59
CA ARG A 127 4.04 -12.06 2.08
C ARG A 127 3.99 -12.98 3.29
N ARG A 128 4.89 -13.95 3.34
CA ARG A 128 4.93 -14.95 4.41
C ARG A 128 5.88 -14.50 5.51
N ASP A 129 5.50 -14.71 6.77
CA ASP A 129 6.39 -14.57 7.94
C ASP A 129 6.34 -15.77 8.90
N ASN A 130 7.31 -15.84 9.81
CA ASN A 130 7.27 -16.70 10.98
C ASN A 130 6.92 -15.89 12.23
N ILE A 131 6.03 -16.42 13.06
CA ILE A 131 5.72 -15.91 14.41
C ILE A 131 5.79 -17.04 15.42
N SER A 132 5.93 -16.68 16.70
CA SER A 132 6.08 -17.63 17.80
C SER A 132 4.75 -18.28 18.21
N SER A 133 3.64 -17.57 18.05
CA SER A 133 2.30 -18.02 18.42
C SER A 133 1.26 -17.43 17.47
N GLY A 134 0.13 -18.12 17.30
CA GLY A 134 -1.04 -17.59 16.60
C GLY A 134 -1.80 -16.56 17.45
N GLY A 135 -3.04 -16.28 17.07
CA GLY A 135 -3.88 -15.38 17.84
C GLY A 135 -3.48 -13.90 17.75
N ARG A 136 -4.10 -13.11 18.62
CA ARG A 136 -3.80 -11.69 18.80
C ARG A 136 -2.33 -11.43 19.11
N ALA A 137 -1.69 -12.24 19.95
CA ALA A 137 -0.26 -12.09 20.29
C ALA A 137 0.63 -12.18 19.04
N GLY A 138 0.32 -13.10 18.13
CA GLY A 138 0.97 -13.24 16.83
C GLY A 138 0.86 -11.97 15.98
N LEU A 139 -0.31 -11.33 15.92
CA LEU A 139 -0.51 -10.09 15.18
C LEU A 139 0.40 -8.94 15.67
N TYR A 140 0.48 -8.72 16.98
CA TYR A 140 1.38 -7.71 17.55
C TYR A 140 2.86 -8.07 17.36
N GLU A 141 3.19 -9.37 17.30
CA GLU A 141 4.55 -9.80 16.99
C GLU A 141 4.98 -9.41 15.57
N ILE A 142 4.11 -9.58 14.56
CA ILE A 142 4.37 -9.16 13.17
C ILE A 142 4.70 -7.66 13.12
N VAL A 143 3.92 -6.84 13.83
CA VAL A 143 4.12 -5.40 13.90
C VAL A 143 5.46 -5.07 14.57
N ARG A 144 5.74 -5.66 15.74
CA ARG A 144 6.97 -5.39 16.50
C ARG A 144 8.24 -5.76 15.74
N ARG A 145 8.20 -6.79 14.88
CA ARG A 145 9.34 -7.25 14.07
C ARG A 145 9.61 -6.38 12.84
N GLY A 146 8.82 -5.34 12.60
CA GLY A 146 9.04 -4.39 11.51
C GLY A 146 8.66 -4.92 10.13
N MET A 147 7.90 -6.03 10.05
CA MET A 147 7.54 -6.61 8.76
C MET A 147 6.57 -5.72 7.99
N VAL A 148 5.65 -5.07 8.71
CA VAL A 148 4.65 -4.19 8.09
C VAL A 148 5.32 -3.04 7.33
N GLU A 149 6.36 -2.45 7.92
CA GLU A 149 7.15 -1.37 7.33
C GLU A 149 7.86 -1.86 6.06
N ARG A 150 8.44 -3.07 6.11
CA ARG A 150 9.13 -3.67 4.97
C ARG A 150 8.17 -3.93 3.82
N VAL A 151 7.06 -4.62 4.08
CA VAL A 151 6.06 -4.97 3.06
C VAL A 151 5.39 -3.72 2.48
N SER A 152 5.08 -2.74 3.33
CA SER A 152 4.51 -1.48 2.82
C SER A 152 5.51 -0.65 2.01
N ARG A 153 6.81 -0.73 2.33
CA ARG A 153 7.86 -0.09 1.53
C ARG A 153 8.01 -0.78 0.18
N GLU A 154 8.08 -2.10 0.15
CA GLU A 154 8.10 -2.88 -1.09
C GLU A 154 6.92 -2.54 -2.00
N ASP A 155 5.70 -2.55 -1.47
CA ASP A 155 4.48 -2.17 -2.20
C ASP A 155 4.56 -0.74 -2.77
N ARG A 156 5.12 0.21 -2.00
CA ARG A 156 5.32 1.58 -2.48
C ARG A 156 6.31 1.63 -3.63
N ILE A 157 7.45 0.95 -3.53
CA ILE A 157 8.47 0.88 -4.58
C ILE A 157 7.86 0.25 -5.84
N SER A 158 7.15 -0.87 -5.72
CA SER A 158 6.49 -1.52 -6.86
C SER A 158 5.49 -0.58 -7.54
N PHE A 159 4.71 0.18 -6.77
CA PHE A 159 3.80 1.18 -7.32
C PHE A 159 4.56 2.31 -8.04
N GLU A 160 5.58 2.88 -7.42
CA GLU A 160 6.44 3.93 -8.02
C GLU A 160 7.03 3.45 -9.34
N THR A 161 7.59 2.24 -9.39
CA THR A 161 8.14 1.61 -10.60
C THR A 161 7.08 1.46 -11.69
N SER A 162 5.90 0.93 -11.36
CA SER A 162 4.82 0.77 -12.36
C SER A 162 4.36 2.10 -12.98
N MET A 163 4.39 3.19 -12.20
CA MET A 163 4.05 4.51 -12.70
C MET A 163 5.15 5.08 -13.61
N MET A 164 6.42 4.84 -13.27
CA MET A 164 7.54 5.20 -14.14
C MET A 164 7.58 4.39 -15.43
N GLU A 165 7.33 3.09 -15.39
CA GLU A 165 7.22 2.26 -16.60
C GLU A 165 6.13 2.78 -17.54
N ARG A 166 4.94 3.09 -16.98
CA ARG A 166 3.86 3.71 -17.75
C ARG A 166 4.26 5.05 -18.34
N LEU A 167 4.92 5.91 -17.56
CA LEU A 167 5.43 7.20 -18.03
C LEU A 167 6.41 7.02 -19.20
N MET A 168 7.41 6.14 -19.05
CA MET A 168 8.40 5.86 -20.09
C MET A 168 7.77 5.29 -21.36
N THR A 169 6.76 4.43 -21.20
CA THR A 169 5.97 3.91 -22.33
C THR A 169 5.26 5.02 -23.09
N GLU A 170 4.65 5.97 -22.39
CA GLU A 170 3.99 7.13 -23.02
C GLU A 170 4.99 8.07 -23.69
N ILE A 171 6.16 8.30 -23.09
CA ILE A 171 7.23 9.11 -23.70
C ILE A 171 7.72 8.46 -25.00
N ALA A 172 8.00 7.15 -24.97
CA ALA A 172 8.57 6.43 -26.11
C ALA A 172 7.65 6.44 -27.35
N LYS A 173 6.33 6.54 -27.17
CA LYS A 173 5.35 6.63 -28.26
C LYS A 173 4.87 8.04 -28.56
N GLU A 174 5.51 9.07 -28.01
CA GLU A 174 5.09 10.48 -28.12
C GLU A 174 3.60 10.69 -27.75
N GLY A 175 3.19 9.95 -26.71
CA GLY A 175 1.82 9.83 -26.23
C GLY A 175 1.43 10.93 -25.24
N LEU A 176 0.74 10.53 -24.18
CA LEU A 176 0.19 11.43 -23.16
C LEU A 176 1.13 11.54 -21.95
N ALA A 177 2.36 11.99 -22.20
CA ALA A 177 3.34 12.25 -21.14
C ALA A 177 4.16 13.51 -21.42
N THR A 178 4.66 14.12 -20.36
CA THR A 178 5.60 15.24 -20.41
C THR A 178 6.57 15.14 -19.24
N TYR A 179 7.76 15.71 -19.37
CA TYR A 179 8.79 15.68 -18.34
C TYR A 179 9.64 16.94 -18.40
N GLY A 180 10.41 17.17 -17.33
CA GLY A 180 11.16 18.39 -17.16
C GLY A 180 10.28 19.54 -16.68
N ARG A 181 10.91 20.43 -15.94
CA ARG A 181 10.20 21.46 -15.16
C ARG A 181 9.32 22.38 -15.99
N ALA A 182 9.86 22.94 -17.08
CA ALA A 182 9.13 23.91 -17.90
C ALA A 182 7.89 23.30 -18.55
N ASP A 183 8.00 22.09 -19.10
CA ASP A 183 6.91 21.44 -19.82
C ASP A 183 5.82 20.95 -18.86
N VAL A 184 6.22 20.43 -17.69
CA VAL A 184 5.29 20.10 -16.60
C VAL A 184 4.57 21.34 -16.08
N GLU A 185 5.25 22.47 -15.91
CA GLU A 185 4.63 23.74 -15.51
C GLU A 185 3.57 24.22 -16.53
N ARG A 186 3.87 24.10 -17.84
CA ARG A 186 2.91 24.39 -18.92
C ARG A 186 1.71 23.46 -18.85
N ALA A 187 1.93 22.14 -18.79
CA ALA A 187 0.85 21.16 -18.72
C ALA A 187 -0.03 21.34 -17.46
N ALA A 188 0.57 21.71 -16.33
CA ALA A 188 -0.14 22.05 -15.10
C ALA A 188 -1.02 23.29 -15.28
N SER A 189 -0.55 24.32 -16.01
CA SER A 189 -1.31 25.54 -16.28
C SER A 189 -2.55 25.30 -17.16
N LEU A 190 -2.45 24.34 -18.09
CA LEU A 190 -3.55 23.90 -18.95
C LEU A 190 -4.51 22.92 -18.26
N GLY A 191 -4.18 22.45 -17.06
CA GLY A 191 -4.95 21.43 -16.36
C GLY A 191 -4.92 20.05 -17.03
N ALA A 192 -3.93 19.81 -17.89
CA ALA A 192 -3.78 18.57 -18.65
C ALA A 192 -3.27 17.39 -17.81
N ILE A 193 -2.72 17.64 -16.62
CA ILE A 193 -2.07 16.61 -15.81
C ILE A 193 -3.10 15.68 -15.15
N GLU A 194 -2.98 14.37 -15.43
CA GLU A 194 -3.69 13.31 -14.71
C GLU A 194 -2.91 12.90 -13.46
N LYS A 195 -1.62 12.57 -13.63
CA LYS A 195 -0.72 12.14 -12.57
C LYS A 195 0.61 12.87 -12.69
N LEU A 196 1.00 13.59 -11.64
CA LEU A 196 2.31 14.22 -11.52
C LEU A 196 3.22 13.33 -10.67
N LEU A 197 4.38 12.96 -11.21
CA LEU A 197 5.46 12.29 -10.50
C LEU A 197 6.53 13.33 -10.13
N VAL A 198 6.90 13.39 -8.86
CA VAL A 198 7.88 14.35 -8.33
C VAL A 198 8.92 13.61 -7.50
N ALA A 199 10.20 13.84 -7.78
CA ALA A 199 11.29 13.33 -6.94
C ALA A 199 11.25 14.00 -5.56
N ASP A 200 11.33 13.20 -4.50
CA ASP A 200 11.27 13.69 -3.12
C ASP A 200 12.42 14.65 -2.76
N GLU A 201 13.57 14.52 -3.43
CA GLU A 201 14.69 15.44 -3.31
C GLU A 201 14.32 16.89 -3.66
N LEU A 202 13.53 17.13 -4.71
CA LEU A 202 13.10 18.49 -5.09
C LEU A 202 12.23 19.14 -4.00
N LEU A 203 11.45 18.33 -3.28
CA LEU A 203 10.65 18.78 -2.15
C LEU A 203 11.53 19.11 -0.94
N ARG A 204 12.56 18.30 -0.68
CA ARG A 204 13.52 18.54 0.42
C ARG A 204 14.33 19.80 0.21
N GLN A 205 14.80 20.03 -1.02
CA GLN A 205 15.58 21.21 -1.40
C GLN A 205 14.75 22.49 -1.51
N ARG A 206 13.42 22.39 -1.36
CA ARG A 206 12.46 23.50 -1.51
C ARG A 206 12.67 24.25 -2.82
N GLU A 207 12.80 23.51 -3.92
CA GLU A 207 13.05 24.10 -5.22
C GLU A 207 11.97 25.15 -5.55
N ALA A 208 12.39 26.36 -5.90
CA ALA A 208 11.47 27.48 -6.07
C ALA A 208 10.40 27.16 -7.12
N GLY A 209 9.12 27.37 -6.82
CA GLY A 209 8.02 27.19 -7.78
C GLY A 209 7.35 25.81 -7.76
N ILE A 210 7.96 24.78 -7.16
CA ILE A 210 7.37 23.44 -7.09
C ILE A 210 6.02 23.44 -6.36
N GLU A 211 5.89 24.23 -5.29
CA GLU A 211 4.65 24.36 -4.52
C GLU A 211 3.48 24.85 -5.37
N LYS A 212 3.73 25.77 -6.30
CA LYS A 212 2.69 26.31 -7.21
C LYS A 212 2.22 25.23 -8.19
N VAL A 213 3.14 24.41 -8.71
CA VAL A 213 2.80 23.28 -9.60
C VAL A 213 1.95 22.26 -8.86
N LEU A 214 2.38 21.86 -7.66
CA LEU A 214 1.65 20.93 -6.80
C LEU A 214 0.23 21.43 -6.49
N GLU A 215 0.08 22.72 -6.18
CA GLU A 215 -1.21 23.33 -5.92
C GLU A 215 -2.11 23.32 -7.16
N ARG A 216 -1.58 23.69 -8.32
CA ARG A 216 -2.33 23.68 -9.60
C ARG A 216 -2.83 22.29 -9.94
N VAL A 217 -1.97 21.28 -9.87
CA VAL A 217 -2.35 19.89 -10.14
C VAL A 217 -3.45 19.42 -9.21
N ARG A 218 -3.38 19.73 -7.91
CA ARG A 218 -4.46 19.40 -6.96
C ARG A 218 -5.77 20.12 -7.29
N ARG A 219 -5.71 21.42 -7.63
CA ARG A 219 -6.90 22.20 -8.02
C ARG A 219 -7.60 21.65 -9.26
N THR A 220 -6.85 21.09 -10.21
CA THR A 220 -7.39 20.44 -11.42
C THR A 220 -7.69 18.95 -11.22
N ARG A 221 -7.71 18.49 -9.95
CA ARG A 221 -7.97 17.09 -9.54
C ARG A 221 -6.97 16.08 -10.10
N GLY A 222 -5.77 16.51 -10.43
CA GLY A 222 -4.66 15.62 -10.76
C GLY A 222 -4.07 15.00 -9.49
N GLN A 223 -3.54 13.79 -9.64
CA GLN A 223 -2.90 13.07 -8.53
C GLN A 223 -1.41 13.42 -8.46
N VAL A 224 -0.93 13.76 -7.27
CA VAL A 224 0.52 13.93 -7.02
C VAL A 224 1.08 12.64 -6.42
N ILE A 225 2.14 12.12 -7.03
CA ILE A 225 2.88 10.94 -6.60
C ILE A 225 4.32 11.39 -6.33
N VAL A 226 4.77 11.19 -5.09
CA VAL A 226 6.14 11.48 -4.70
C VAL A 226 6.95 10.19 -4.86
N VAL A 227 8.07 10.28 -5.57
CA VAL A 227 8.95 9.15 -5.89
C VAL A 227 10.23 9.30 -5.08
N SER A 228 10.63 8.20 -4.43
CA SER A 228 11.79 8.16 -3.54
C SER A 228 13.08 8.10 -4.36
N THR A 229 14.01 9.04 -4.17
CA THR A 229 15.32 9.05 -4.87
C THR A 229 16.30 8.00 -4.37
N ASP A 230 15.99 7.32 -3.27
CA ASP A 230 16.75 6.18 -2.73
C ASP A 230 16.80 4.96 -3.66
N TYR A 231 15.91 4.90 -4.66
CA TYR A 231 15.80 3.79 -5.60
C TYR A 231 16.02 4.25 -7.05
N ASP A 232 16.31 3.31 -7.94
CA ASP A 232 16.63 3.61 -9.34
C ASP A 232 15.49 4.33 -10.07
N THR A 233 14.23 4.01 -9.72
CA THR A 233 13.03 4.71 -10.18
C THR A 233 13.10 6.23 -9.94
N GLY A 234 13.56 6.64 -8.76
CA GLY A 234 13.73 8.06 -8.44
C GLY A 234 14.94 8.69 -9.13
N LYS A 235 16.04 7.95 -9.29
CA LYS A 235 17.21 8.41 -10.08
C LYS A 235 16.85 8.64 -11.55
N GLN A 236 16.05 7.75 -12.14
CA GLN A 236 15.52 7.92 -13.49
C GLN A 236 14.66 9.18 -13.60
N LEU A 237 13.79 9.43 -12.62
CA LEU A 237 12.98 10.64 -12.59
C LEU A 237 13.84 11.91 -12.46
N LEU A 238 14.90 11.90 -11.64
CA LEU A 238 15.87 13.00 -11.55
C LEU A 238 16.56 13.25 -12.88
N ALA A 239 16.95 12.20 -13.61
CA ALA A 239 17.53 12.33 -14.94
C ALA A 239 16.58 12.97 -15.97
N LEU A 240 15.26 12.85 -15.77
CA LEU A 240 14.22 13.55 -16.53
C LEU A 240 13.94 14.98 -16.03
N GLY A 241 14.80 15.54 -15.17
CA GLY A 241 14.61 16.87 -14.59
C GLY A 241 13.76 16.88 -13.32
N GLY A 242 13.59 15.73 -12.66
CA GLY A 242 12.99 15.57 -11.33
C GLY A 242 11.47 15.72 -11.25
N MET A 243 10.80 16.14 -12.33
CA MET A 243 9.35 16.15 -12.48
C MET A 243 8.94 15.56 -13.83
N ALA A 244 7.89 14.75 -13.80
CA ALA A 244 7.25 14.23 -15.00
C ALA A 244 5.75 14.02 -14.77
N ALA A 245 4.96 13.99 -15.83
CA ALA A 245 3.51 13.85 -15.73
C ALA A 245 2.93 12.98 -16.82
N LEU A 246 1.94 12.17 -16.43
CA LEU A 246 0.97 11.55 -17.33
C LEU A 246 -0.19 12.52 -17.54
N LEU A 247 -0.59 12.68 -18.79
CA LEU A 247 -1.57 13.68 -19.22
C LEU A 247 -2.92 13.04 -19.55
N ARG A 248 -3.98 13.84 -19.43
CA ARG A 248 -5.35 13.53 -19.87
C ARG A 248 -5.53 13.78 -21.37
N PHE A 249 -4.82 14.78 -21.89
CA PHE A 249 -4.80 15.22 -23.29
C PHE A 249 -3.46 15.90 -23.59
N LYS A 250 -3.09 16.04 -24.86
CA LYS A 250 -1.81 16.66 -25.26
C LYS A 250 -1.79 18.14 -24.83
N ALA A 251 -0.72 18.51 -24.14
CA ALA A 251 -0.46 19.86 -23.63
C ALA A 251 0.33 20.71 -24.64
#